data_AF-A0A2N3VHP6-F1
#
_entry.id   AF-A0A2N3VHP6-F1
#
_cell.length_a   1.000
_cell.length_b   1.000
_cell.length_c   1.000
_cell.angle_alpha   90.00
_cell.angle_beta   90.00
_cell.angle_gamma   90.00
#
_symmetry.space_group_name_H-M   'P 1'
#
loop_
_entity.id
_entity.type
_entity.pdbx_description
1 polymer ?
#
loop_
_entity_poly.entity_id
_entity_poly.type
_entity_poly.pdbx_seq_one_letter_code
_entity_poly.pdbx_strand_id
1 'polypeptide(L)'
;MLDDDEIAIVMDTFGANAPVGSYFTKCWAPAGGKFIVAGTGTAPIVEPWLRAIAADPNRAVPAVIAEAERILPELWRQLSEQVGEDQLGPTTAWTFFFNPYGRATRISVSSRSNFARETETRKGTLIRPEVPLDQFGSFDGSDAELLRLARHVARYCIEHPERVDNVAVGGNARIVRLPRVGAAVTRPLGRLS
;
A
#
# COMPACT_ATOMS: atom_id res chain seq x y z
N MET A 1 14.81 -4.69 15.35
CA MET A 1 13.86 -5.76 15.03
C MET A 1 12.50 -5.10 15.05
N LEU A 2 11.69 -5.17 13.98
CA LEU A 2 10.28 -4.76 14.14
C LEU A 2 9.69 -5.67 15.21
N ASP A 3 9.36 -5.11 16.36
CA ASP A 3 8.77 -5.87 17.45
C ASP A 3 7.52 -6.59 16.90
N ASP A 4 7.27 -7.81 17.36
CA ASP A 4 6.13 -8.66 16.95
C ASP A 4 4.74 -7.98 17.16
N ASP A 5 4.75 -6.77 17.72
CA ASP A 5 3.61 -5.96 18.11
C ASP A 5 3.43 -4.70 17.22
N GLU A 6 4.09 -4.57 16.08
CA GLU A 6 3.85 -3.45 15.14
C GLU A 6 3.81 -3.86 13.65
N ILE A 7 2.91 -3.23 12.90
CA ILE A 7 2.91 -3.21 11.43
C ILE A 7 3.36 -1.83 10.96
N ALA A 8 4.40 -1.77 10.14
CA ALA A 8 4.84 -0.53 9.48
C ALA A 8 4.65 -0.63 7.96
N ILE A 9 3.90 0.31 7.39
CA ILE A 9 3.66 0.42 5.95
C ILE A 9 4.29 1.72 5.44
N VAL A 10 5.18 1.61 4.46
CA VAL A 10 5.81 2.76 3.81
C VAL A 10 5.34 2.81 2.36
N MET A 11 4.87 3.98 1.95
CA MET A 11 4.47 4.22 0.57
C MET A 11 5.02 5.55 0.08
N ASP A 12 5.32 5.60 -1.21
CA ASP A 12 5.67 6.82 -1.91
C ASP A 12 4.41 7.69 -2.17
N THR A 13 4.62 8.96 -2.48
CA THR A 13 3.52 9.88 -2.79
C THR A 13 3.40 10.20 -4.28
N PHE A 14 4.17 9.55 -5.15
CA PHE A 14 4.19 9.87 -6.58
C PHE A 14 2.95 9.32 -7.29
N GLY A 15 2.28 10.16 -8.08
CA GLY A 15 1.24 9.74 -9.02
C GLY A 15 1.79 9.79 -10.44
N ALA A 16 1.90 8.64 -11.10
CA ALA A 16 2.21 8.60 -12.53
C ALA A 16 1.12 9.35 -13.31
N ASN A 17 1.53 10.14 -14.29
CA ASN A 17 0.65 11.00 -15.12
C ASN A 17 -0.11 12.10 -14.35
N ALA A 18 0.22 12.33 -13.08
CA ALA A 18 -0.28 13.50 -12.37
C ALA A 18 0.50 14.75 -12.77
N PRO A 19 -0.09 15.96 -12.62
CA PRO A 19 0.64 17.20 -12.81
C PRO A 19 1.94 17.21 -12.00
N VAL A 20 2.99 17.82 -12.57
CA VAL A 20 4.29 17.94 -11.90
C VAL A 20 4.11 18.58 -10.53
N GLY A 21 4.58 17.89 -9.48
CA GLY A 21 4.46 18.35 -8.09
C GLY A 21 3.20 17.86 -7.36
N SER A 22 2.32 17.09 -8.00
CA SER A 22 1.20 16.42 -7.31
C SER A 22 1.70 15.24 -6.47
N TYR A 23 1.29 15.24 -5.19
CA TYR A 23 1.62 14.18 -4.23
C TYR A 23 0.34 13.59 -3.63
N PHE A 24 0.23 12.27 -3.63
CA PHE A 24 -0.95 11.55 -3.19
C PHE A 24 -0.64 10.71 -1.95
N THR A 25 -1.60 10.67 -1.02
CA THR A 25 -1.52 9.74 0.09
C THR A 25 -2.14 8.41 -0.34
N LYS A 26 -1.30 7.40 -0.57
CA LYS A 26 -1.73 6.07 -1.03
C LYS A 26 -2.14 5.13 0.10
N CYS A 27 -1.78 5.48 1.34
CA CYS A 27 -2.10 4.72 2.54
C CYS A 27 -2.84 5.61 3.55
N TRP A 28 -3.85 5.05 4.21
CA TRP A 28 -4.61 5.73 5.23
C TRP A 28 -4.86 4.79 6.40
N ALA A 29 -4.92 5.35 7.60
CA ALA A 29 -5.41 4.64 8.76
C ALA A 29 -6.34 5.57 9.55
N PRO A 30 -7.46 5.06 10.09
CA PRO A 30 -8.31 5.84 10.96
C PRO A 30 -7.55 6.28 12.21
N ALA A 31 -7.84 7.48 12.72
CA ALA A 31 -7.37 7.88 14.04
C ALA A 31 -7.91 6.89 15.08
N GLY A 32 -7.04 6.26 15.87
CA GLY A 32 -7.44 5.18 16.79
C GLY A 32 -7.76 3.83 16.11
N GLY A 33 -7.63 3.76 14.78
CA GLY A 33 -7.96 2.57 14.00
C GLY A 33 -7.11 1.35 14.33
N LYS A 34 -7.68 0.17 14.08
CA LYS A 34 -7.03 -1.14 14.26
C LYS A 34 -6.54 -1.76 12.94
N PHE A 35 -6.53 -0.96 11.89
CA PHE A 35 -6.12 -1.38 10.55
C PHE A 35 -5.51 -0.21 9.78
N ILE A 36 -4.77 -0.55 8.73
CA ILE A 36 -4.25 0.36 7.71
C ILE A 36 -4.86 -0.09 6.38
N VAL A 37 -5.29 0.85 5.54
CA VAL A 37 -5.64 0.58 4.15
C VAL A 37 -4.67 1.27 3.21
N ALA A 38 -4.40 0.66 2.07
CA ALA A 38 -3.62 1.28 1.01
C ALA A 38 -4.15 0.90 -0.37
N GLY A 39 -4.10 1.86 -1.30
CA GLY A 39 -4.47 1.66 -2.70
C GLY A 39 -3.26 1.85 -3.61
N THR A 40 -3.04 0.93 -4.54
CA THR A 40 -2.05 1.04 -5.61
C THR A 40 -2.69 0.81 -6.97
N GLY A 41 -2.20 1.46 -8.02
CA GLY A 41 -2.70 1.32 -9.38
C GLY A 41 -3.54 2.53 -9.82
N THR A 42 -4.65 2.28 -10.49
CA THR A 42 -5.45 3.31 -11.17
C THR A 42 -6.29 4.12 -10.17
N ALA A 43 -5.98 5.41 -10.03
CA ALA A 43 -6.59 6.31 -9.04
C ALA A 43 -8.13 6.35 -9.08
N PRO A 44 -8.80 6.47 -10.26
CA PRO A 44 -10.27 6.39 -10.35
C PRO A 44 -10.91 5.14 -9.74
N ILE A 45 -10.16 4.04 -9.59
CA ILE A 45 -10.65 2.79 -9.01
C ILE A 45 -10.39 2.73 -7.50
N VAL A 46 -9.19 3.11 -7.05
CA VAL A 46 -8.81 2.99 -5.64
C VAL A 46 -9.29 4.16 -4.76
N GLU A 47 -9.35 5.38 -5.31
CA GLU A 47 -9.74 6.56 -4.53
C GLU A 47 -11.17 6.49 -3.99
N PRO A 48 -12.19 6.05 -4.77
CA PRO A 48 -13.55 5.94 -4.23
C PRO A 48 -13.64 4.99 -3.03
N TRP A 49 -12.92 3.87 -3.09
CA TRP A 49 -12.83 2.94 -1.96
C TRP A 49 -12.14 3.60 -0.76
N LEU A 50 -10.97 4.22 -0.94
CA LEU A 50 -10.27 4.92 0.16
C LEU A 50 -11.14 6.01 0.80
N ARG A 51 -11.90 6.78 0.01
CA ARG A 51 -12.84 7.80 0.51
C ARG A 51 -13.99 7.17 1.30
N ALA A 52 -14.55 6.05 0.83
CA ALA A 52 -15.61 5.33 1.53
C ALA A 52 -15.17 4.81 2.90
N ILE A 53 -13.92 4.35 3.01
CA ILE A 53 -13.33 3.93 4.29
C ILE A 53 -13.03 5.14 5.18
N ALA A 54 -12.51 6.24 4.61
CA ALA A 54 -12.21 7.45 5.37
C ALA A 54 -13.45 8.14 5.96
N ALA A 55 -14.61 8.00 5.30
CA ALA A 55 -15.89 8.53 5.79
C ALA A 55 -16.44 7.77 7.02
N ASP A 56 -15.99 6.54 7.25
CA ASP A 56 -16.41 5.69 8.37
C ASP A 56 -15.19 5.04 9.05
N PRO A 57 -14.47 5.81 9.89
CA PRO A 57 -13.23 5.37 10.51
C PRO A 57 -13.38 4.20 11.50
N ASN A 58 -14.60 3.92 11.95
CA ASN A 58 -14.88 2.86 12.93
C ASN A 58 -15.29 1.53 12.28
N ARG A 59 -15.25 1.45 10.95
CA ARG A 59 -15.63 0.25 10.21
C ARG A 59 -14.80 -0.96 10.64
N ALA A 60 -15.48 -2.09 10.85
CA ALA A 60 -14.82 -3.35 11.15
C ALA A 60 -14.01 -3.84 9.94
N VAL A 61 -12.86 -4.47 10.19
CA VAL A 61 -11.96 -4.99 9.13
C VAL A 61 -12.69 -5.86 8.09
N PRO A 62 -13.58 -6.82 8.45
CA PRO A 62 -14.34 -7.57 7.46
C PRO A 62 -15.18 -6.70 6.52
N ALA A 63 -15.75 -5.61 7.02
CA ALA A 63 -16.55 -4.68 6.21
C ALA A 63 -15.65 -3.80 5.31
N VAL A 64 -14.43 -3.47 5.73
CA VAL A 64 -13.44 -2.79 4.88
C VAL A 64 -13.07 -3.66 3.68
N ILE A 65 -12.84 -4.96 3.92
CA ILE A 65 -12.48 -5.94 2.89
C ILE A 65 -13.66 -6.19 1.95
N ALA A 66 -14.85 -6.44 2.49
CA ALA A 66 -16.06 -6.66 1.68
C ALA A 66 -16.36 -5.46 0.77
N GLU A 67 -16.11 -4.23 1.26
CA GLU A 67 -16.26 -3.03 0.44
C GLU A 67 -15.24 -2.98 -0.71
N ALA A 68 -14.01 -3.45 -0.49
CA ALA A 68 -13.02 -3.56 -1.56
C ALA A 68 -13.44 -4.60 -2.61
N GLU A 69 -13.89 -5.78 -2.18
CA GLU A 69 -14.39 -6.86 -3.04
C GLU A 69 -15.61 -6.43 -3.87
N ARG A 70 -16.40 -5.47 -3.38
CA ARG A 70 -17.57 -4.93 -4.06
C ARG A 70 -17.22 -3.80 -5.04
N ILE A 71 -16.44 -2.81 -4.61
CA ILE A 71 -16.21 -1.58 -5.38
C ILE A 71 -15.17 -1.77 -6.49
N LEU A 72 -14.06 -2.44 -6.19
CA LEU A 72 -12.93 -2.50 -7.13
C LEU A 72 -13.29 -3.19 -8.46
N PRO A 73 -13.95 -4.37 -8.47
CA PRO A 73 -14.29 -5.04 -9.72
C PRO A 73 -15.25 -4.21 -10.59
N GLU A 74 -16.24 -3.57 -9.95
CA GLU A 74 -17.23 -2.78 -10.67
C GLU A 74 -16.60 -1.54 -11.32
N LEU A 75 -15.78 -0.80 -10.57
CA LEU A 75 -15.08 0.37 -11.12
C LEU A 75 -14.04 -0.03 -12.18
N TRP A 76 -13.36 -1.16 -11.99
CA TRP A 76 -12.45 -1.70 -13.00
C TRP A 76 -13.19 -1.99 -14.30
N ARG A 77 -14.29 -2.74 -14.23
CA ARG A 77 -15.10 -3.10 -15.41
C ARG A 77 -15.61 -1.87 -16.14
N GLN A 78 -16.19 -0.91 -15.42
CA GLN A 78 -16.70 0.33 -16.00
C GLN A 78 -15.60 1.12 -16.71
N LEU A 79 -14.41 1.19 -16.12
CA LEU A 79 -13.30 1.94 -16.70
C LEU A 79 -12.67 1.18 -17.87
N SER A 80 -12.52 -0.15 -17.77
CA SER A 80 -11.98 -0.98 -18.85
C SER A 80 -12.87 -0.95 -20.09
N GLU A 81 -14.19 -0.85 -19.92
CA GLU A 81 -15.15 -0.66 -21.03
C GLU A 81 -14.95 0.68 -21.75
N GLN A 82 -14.44 1.71 -21.06
CA GLN A 82 -14.25 3.06 -21.62
C GLN A 82 -12.90 3.24 -22.29
N VAL A 83 -11.82 2.73 -21.69
CA VAL A 83 -10.45 3.00 -22.14
C VAL A 83 -9.69 1.77 -22.64
N GLY A 84 -10.23 0.57 -22.47
CA GLY A 84 -9.52 -0.70 -22.72
C GLY A 84 -8.74 -1.17 -21.49
N GLU A 85 -8.72 -2.48 -21.27
CA GLU A 85 -8.04 -3.09 -20.11
C GLU A 85 -6.51 -2.93 -20.17
N ASP A 86 -5.93 -2.90 -21.37
CA ASP A 86 -4.50 -2.69 -21.63
C ASP A 86 -4.01 -1.31 -21.18
N GLN A 87 -4.91 -0.33 -21.08
CA GLN A 87 -4.61 1.00 -20.58
C GLN A 87 -4.65 1.09 -19.04
N LEU A 88 -5.12 0.05 -18.35
CA LEU A 88 -5.25 0.03 -16.90
C LEU A 88 -4.03 -0.59 -16.23
N GLY A 89 -3.38 0.20 -15.37
CA GLY A 89 -2.34 -0.32 -14.49
C GLY A 89 -2.90 -1.30 -13.46
N PRO A 90 -2.15 -2.36 -13.07
CA PRO A 90 -2.57 -3.30 -12.04
C PRO A 90 -3.00 -2.59 -10.76
N THR A 91 -4.27 -2.77 -10.42
CA THR A 91 -4.91 -2.13 -9.27
C THR A 91 -5.06 -3.10 -8.12
N THR A 92 -4.73 -2.66 -6.91
CA THR A 92 -4.83 -3.46 -5.68
C THR A 92 -5.26 -2.60 -4.50
N ALA A 93 -6.26 -3.10 -3.77
CA ALA A 93 -6.58 -2.66 -2.41
C ALA A 93 -5.86 -3.56 -1.40
N TRP A 94 -5.19 -2.93 -0.44
CA TRP A 94 -4.48 -3.60 0.65
C TRP A 94 -5.12 -3.23 1.97
N THR A 95 -5.36 -4.22 2.83
CA THR A 95 -5.78 -4.02 4.23
C THR A 95 -4.81 -4.74 5.15
N PHE A 96 -4.24 -4.03 6.11
CA PHE A 96 -3.28 -4.55 7.08
C PHE A 96 -3.83 -4.40 8.49
N PHE A 97 -3.74 -5.45 9.30
CA PHE A 97 -4.30 -5.49 10.64
C PHE A 97 -3.68 -6.63 11.45
N PHE A 98 -3.88 -6.64 12.77
CA PHE A 98 -3.63 -7.81 13.59
C PHE A 98 -4.87 -8.68 13.66
N ASN A 99 -4.75 -9.96 13.30
CA ASN A 99 -5.86 -10.91 13.40
C ASN A 99 -6.22 -11.23 14.88
N PRO A 100 -7.31 -11.97 15.15
CA PRO A 100 -7.71 -12.29 16.53
C PRO A 100 -6.65 -13.04 17.36
N TYR A 101 -5.69 -13.69 16.70
CA TYR A 101 -4.55 -14.36 17.33
C TYR A 101 -3.34 -13.43 17.53
N GLY A 102 -3.49 -12.15 17.21
CA GLY A 102 -2.45 -11.13 17.31
C GLY A 102 -1.33 -11.27 16.30
N ARG A 103 -1.57 -11.92 15.16
CA ARG A 103 -0.59 -12.01 14.08
C ARG A 103 -0.83 -10.90 13.07
N ALA A 104 0.25 -10.28 12.60
CA ALA A 104 0.20 -9.34 11.48
C ALA A 104 -0.36 -10.06 10.23
N THR A 105 -1.48 -9.54 9.74
CA THR A 105 -2.20 -10.07 8.59
C THR A 105 -2.39 -8.97 7.58
N ARG A 106 -2.23 -9.36 6.32
CA ARG A 106 -2.54 -8.55 5.16
C ARG A 106 -3.56 -9.26 4.31
N ILE A 107 -4.54 -8.50 3.82
CA ILE A 107 -5.46 -8.94 2.79
C ILE A 107 -5.29 -8.04 1.57
N SER A 108 -5.29 -8.67 0.39
CA SER A 108 -5.30 -7.98 -0.89
C SER A 108 -6.48 -8.38 -1.76
N VAL A 109 -7.01 -7.40 -2.49
CA VAL A 109 -8.01 -7.56 -3.54
C VAL A 109 -7.42 -6.89 -4.78
N SER A 110 -7.03 -7.69 -5.78
CA SER A 110 -6.20 -7.23 -6.90
C SER A 110 -6.76 -7.61 -8.25
N SER A 111 -6.69 -6.70 -9.22
CA SER A 111 -6.94 -7.00 -10.64
C SER A 111 -6.12 -8.19 -11.16
N ARG A 112 -4.89 -8.39 -10.64
CA ARG A 112 -4.02 -9.53 -11.03
C ARG A 112 -4.60 -10.90 -10.66
N SER A 113 -5.48 -10.95 -9.67
CA SER A 113 -6.16 -12.16 -9.20
C SER A 113 -7.66 -12.16 -9.56
N ASN A 114 -8.06 -11.37 -10.57
CA ASN A 114 -9.46 -11.11 -10.90
C ASN A 114 -10.28 -10.66 -9.67
N PHE A 115 -9.65 -9.84 -8.83
CA PHE A 115 -10.15 -9.34 -7.55
C PHE A 115 -10.51 -10.43 -6.54
N ALA A 116 -10.00 -11.65 -6.69
CA ALA A 116 -10.07 -12.64 -5.63
C ALA A 116 -9.28 -12.14 -4.41
N ARG A 117 -9.88 -12.29 -3.23
CA ARG A 117 -9.18 -11.99 -1.97
C ARG A 117 -8.02 -12.96 -1.76
N GLU A 118 -6.88 -12.40 -1.37
CA GLU A 118 -5.72 -13.14 -0.94
C GLU A 118 -5.38 -12.73 0.49
N THR A 119 -5.07 -13.71 1.34
CA THR A 119 -4.72 -13.47 2.74
C THR A 119 -3.30 -13.96 2.98
N GLU A 120 -2.47 -13.10 3.54
CA GLU A 120 -1.13 -13.45 3.97
C GLU A 120 -0.96 -13.09 5.45
N THR A 121 -0.51 -14.07 6.24
CA THR A 121 -0.06 -13.86 7.62
C THR A 121 1.43 -14.17 7.65
N ARG A 122 2.25 -13.12 7.75
CA ARG A 122 3.71 -13.24 7.65
C ARG A 122 4.39 -12.38 8.72
N LYS A 123 5.56 -12.85 9.17
CA LYS A 123 6.54 -12.05 9.91
C LYS A 123 7.65 -11.57 8.97
N GLY A 124 8.16 -10.36 9.20
CA GLY A 124 9.27 -9.77 8.47
C GLY A 124 8.85 -8.79 7.37
N THR A 125 9.81 -8.43 6.53
CA THR A 125 9.66 -7.36 5.54
C THR A 125 9.15 -7.88 4.19
N LEU A 126 8.24 -7.14 3.59
CA LEU A 126 7.80 -7.34 2.21
C LEU A 126 7.97 -6.03 1.43
N ILE A 127 8.43 -6.15 0.19
CA ILE A 127 8.70 -5.00 -0.68
C ILE A 127 7.99 -5.22 -2.01
N ARG A 128 7.34 -4.17 -2.51
CA ARG A 128 6.64 -4.14 -3.79
C ARG A 128 6.94 -2.79 -4.48
N PRO A 129 7.46 -2.77 -5.72
CA PRO A 129 7.88 -3.93 -6.52
C PRO A 129 9.04 -4.69 -5.87
N GLU A 130 9.24 -5.95 -6.24
CA GLU A 130 10.37 -6.75 -5.72
C GLU A 130 11.68 -6.21 -6.29
N VAL A 131 12.66 -5.96 -5.41
CA VAL A 131 13.99 -5.47 -5.79
C VAL A 131 15.07 -6.26 -5.03
N PRO A 132 16.29 -6.39 -5.58
CA PRO A 132 17.41 -7.02 -4.88
C PRO A 132 17.75 -6.29 -3.57
N LEU A 133 18.03 -7.06 -2.51
CA LEU A 133 18.27 -6.55 -1.15
C LEU A 133 19.65 -6.86 -0.61
N ASP A 134 20.60 -7.26 -1.45
CA ASP A 134 21.91 -7.77 -1.01
C ASP A 134 22.71 -6.77 -0.14
N GLN A 135 22.40 -5.46 -0.26
CA GLN A 135 22.97 -4.38 0.55
C GLN A 135 22.27 -4.13 1.91
N PHE A 136 21.20 -4.87 2.22
CA PHE A 136 20.45 -4.82 3.47
C PHE A 136 20.70 -6.11 4.25
N GLY A 137 21.79 -6.15 5.01
CA GLY A 137 22.18 -7.35 5.78
C GLY A 137 21.21 -7.69 6.92
N SER A 138 20.90 -6.72 7.79
CA SER A 138 19.97 -6.89 8.91
C SER A 138 19.01 -5.72 8.96
N PHE A 139 17.72 -6.00 9.11
CA PHE A 139 16.67 -4.98 9.16
C PHE A 139 16.21 -4.73 10.60
N ASP A 140 16.49 -3.55 11.14
CA ASP A 140 16.14 -3.15 12.50
C ASP A 140 14.73 -2.55 12.61
N GLY A 141 14.10 -2.13 11.50
CA GLY A 141 12.74 -1.58 11.49
C GLY A 141 12.64 -0.10 11.89
N SER A 142 13.77 0.57 12.08
CA SER A 142 13.82 2.00 12.32
C SER A 142 13.34 2.78 11.10
N ASP A 143 12.87 4.00 11.35
CA ASP A 143 12.46 4.92 10.28
C ASP A 143 13.59 5.23 9.31
N ALA A 144 14.81 5.39 9.83
CA ALA A 144 15.98 5.66 9.01
C ALA A 144 16.24 4.51 8.03
N GLU A 145 16.07 3.27 8.49
CA GLU A 145 16.26 2.10 7.65
C GLU A 145 15.11 1.88 6.66
N LEU A 146 13.87 2.10 7.10
CA LEU A 146 12.70 2.12 6.23
C LEU A 146 12.83 3.17 5.12
N LEU A 147 13.38 4.35 5.42
CA LEU A 147 13.64 5.39 4.42
C LEU A 147 14.76 4.98 3.47
N ARG A 148 15.85 4.41 3.99
CA ARG A 148 16.97 3.89 3.20
C ARG A 148 16.47 2.82 2.21
N LEU A 149 15.60 1.93 2.67
CA LEU A 149 14.98 0.91 1.85
C LEU A 149 14.07 1.51 0.77
N ALA A 150 13.20 2.45 1.14
CA ALA A 150 12.32 3.10 0.18
C ALA A 150 13.08 3.88 -0.91
N ARG A 151 14.19 4.54 -0.55
CA ARG A 151 15.10 5.20 -1.50
C ARG A 151 15.76 4.21 -2.45
N HIS A 152 16.20 3.06 -1.94
CA HIS A 152 16.76 2.02 -2.79
C HIS A 152 15.74 1.50 -3.80
N VAL A 153 14.50 1.24 -3.35
CA VAL A 153 13.41 0.82 -4.26
C VAL A 153 13.17 1.88 -5.32
N ALA A 154 13.06 3.16 -4.93
CA ALA A 154 12.84 4.26 -5.87
C ALA A 154 13.95 4.36 -6.92
N ARG A 155 15.21 4.29 -6.49
CA ARG A 155 16.37 4.30 -7.38
C ARG A 155 16.37 3.10 -8.33
N TYR A 156 16.12 1.89 -7.82
CA TYR A 156 16.08 0.68 -8.63
C TYR A 156 14.98 0.74 -9.71
N CYS A 157 13.82 1.30 -9.38
CA CYS A 157 12.73 1.48 -10.36
C CYS A 157 13.09 2.47 -11.47
N ILE A 158 13.91 3.48 -11.18
CA ILE A 158 14.41 4.45 -12.18
C ILE A 158 15.50 3.83 -13.06
N GLU A 159 16.42 3.09 -12.45
CA GLU A 159 17.58 2.49 -13.13
C GLU A 159 17.21 1.25 -13.95
N HIS A 160 16.15 0.53 -13.56
CA HIS A 160 15.73 -0.75 -14.14
C HIS A 160 14.21 -0.87 -14.35
N PRO A 161 13.57 0.07 -15.07
CA PRO A 161 12.11 0.10 -15.22
C PRO A 161 11.53 -1.19 -15.82
N GLU A 162 12.25 -1.85 -16.72
CA GLU A 162 11.83 -3.10 -17.36
C GLU A 162 11.78 -4.30 -16.39
N ARG A 163 12.51 -4.26 -15.27
CA ARG A 163 12.56 -5.34 -14.28
C ARG A 163 11.46 -5.24 -13.23
N VAL A 164 10.73 -4.13 -13.20
CA VAL A 164 9.68 -3.84 -12.22
C VAL A 164 8.37 -3.43 -12.88
N ASP A 165 8.11 -3.94 -14.09
CA ASP A 165 6.88 -3.66 -14.87
C ASP A 165 6.60 -2.16 -15.06
N ASN A 166 7.64 -1.34 -15.24
CA ASN A 166 7.57 0.12 -15.36
C ASN A 166 6.86 0.82 -14.19
N VAL A 167 6.90 0.23 -12.99
CA VAL A 167 6.37 0.86 -11.78
C VAL A 167 7.23 2.08 -11.43
N ALA A 168 6.61 3.26 -11.41
CA ALA A 168 7.26 4.49 -10.98
C ALA A 168 7.06 4.74 -9.48
N VAL A 169 8.15 4.95 -8.76
CA VAL A 169 8.20 5.23 -7.31
C VAL A 169 8.97 6.54 -7.08
N GLY A 170 8.41 7.49 -6.34
CA GLY A 170 9.11 8.77 -6.12
C GLY A 170 8.43 9.75 -5.16
N GLY A 171 8.89 11.00 -5.18
CA GLY A 171 8.37 12.04 -4.28
C GLY A 171 8.83 11.84 -2.84
N ASN A 172 7.88 11.79 -1.90
CA ASN A 172 8.16 11.57 -0.49
C ASN A 172 7.69 10.19 -0.06
N ALA A 173 8.40 9.58 0.89
CA ALA A 173 7.89 8.46 1.66
C ALA A 173 7.00 8.95 2.80
N ARG A 174 5.86 8.31 2.96
CA ARG A 174 5.02 8.37 4.16
C ARG A 174 5.03 7.01 4.82
N ILE A 175 5.00 7.01 6.15
CA ILE A 175 4.89 5.81 6.96
C ILE A 175 3.59 5.84 7.74
N VAL A 176 2.94 4.68 7.82
CA VAL A 176 1.90 4.39 8.78
C VAL A 176 2.40 3.26 9.67
N ARG A 177 2.45 3.52 10.98
CA ARG A 177 2.76 2.51 12.00
C ARG A 177 1.47 2.16 12.74
N LEU A 178 1.17 0.88 12.85
CA LEU A 178 0.03 0.33 13.59
C LEU A 178 0.57 -0.60 14.69
N PRO A 179 0.57 -0.14 15.95
CA PRO A 179 0.76 -1.03 17.09
C PRO A 179 -0.34 -2.08 17.17
N ARG A 180 -0.04 -3.24 17.76
CA ARG A 180 -1.00 -4.33 17.98
C ARG A 180 -2.20 -3.91 18.82
N VAL A 181 -1.99 -2.96 19.73
CA VAL A 181 -3.04 -2.38 20.57
C VAL A 181 -3.97 -1.42 19.80
N GLY A 182 -3.62 -1.07 18.56
CA GLY A 182 -4.32 -0.09 17.72
C GLY A 182 -3.65 1.28 17.73
N ALA A 183 -4.41 2.31 17.36
CA ALA A 183 -3.96 3.71 17.30
C ALA A 183 -2.84 3.95 16.28
N ALA A 184 -3.16 3.69 15.00
CA ALA A 184 -2.23 3.94 13.91
C ALA A 184 -1.74 5.39 13.86
N VAL A 185 -0.44 5.57 13.60
CA VAL A 185 0.22 6.87 13.46
C VAL A 185 0.71 7.02 12.04
N THR A 186 0.30 8.10 11.38
CA THR A 186 0.75 8.46 10.04
C THR A 186 1.69 9.66 10.10
N ARG A 187 2.84 9.60 9.43
CA ARG A 187 3.77 10.73 9.34
C ARG A 187 4.63 10.70 8.07
N PRO A 188 5.17 11.86 7.65
CA PRO A 188 6.21 11.88 6.62
C PRO A 188 7.47 11.17 7.13
N LEU A 189 8.15 10.48 6.22
CA LEU A 189 9.40 9.78 6.49
C LEU A 189 10.60 10.51 5.87
N GLY A 190 10.44 11.01 4.64
CA GLY A 190 11.46 11.80 3.95
C GLY A 190 11.38 11.71 2.43
N ARG A 191 12.26 12.42 1.73
CA ARG A 191 12.31 12.43 0.25
C ARG A 191 12.97 11.17 -0.30
N LEU A 192 12.47 10.66 -1.43
CA LEU A 192 12.95 9.43 -2.10
C LEU A 192 14.05 9.65 -3.15
N SER A 193 14.29 10.90 -3.56
CA SER A 193 15.42 11.31 -4.41
C SER A 193 16.64 11.69 -3.60
#